data_AF-A0A813CBN4-F1
#
_entry.id   AF-A0A813CBN4-F1
#
_cell.length_a   1.000
_cell.length_b   1.000
_cell.length_c   1.000
_cell.angle_alpha   90.00
_cell.angle_beta   90.00
_cell.angle_gamma   90.00
#
_symmetry.space_group_name_H-M   'P 1'
#
loop_
_entity.id
_entity.type
_entity.pdbx_description
1 polymer ?
#
loop_
_entity_poly.entity_id
_entity_poly.type
_entity_poly.pdbx_seq_one_letter_code
_entity_poly.pdbx_strand_id
1 'polypeptide(L)'
;AANCLGGGVSFDDLLWARCLFDSRAVSLEIKAAGPHIAGVFKQFPSRVVCLAPEVDLLNHSSSGACAPPYFDNQRRALVVELAAPVRRGSEVCLSYGPLQSWELLFYYGFCPEANPHDRFIINVDLPDDEGIAEKEVVLQLQGIPTELALRPGPVQVAESWASLGTLPPQLLRCFRVLLGEIHCLDVDAAPGDGAMLELDLQCLEAIEDLLVSLLEPLLTAVPGGGEPPFWWPLYGHRIQ
;
A
#
# COMPACT_ATOMS: atom_id res chain seq x y z
N ALA A 1 9.60 -6.92 49.90
CA ALA A 1 9.50 -7.10 48.43
C ALA A 1 8.05 -7.50 48.14
N ALA A 2 7.25 -6.82 47.32
CA ALA A 2 7.48 -5.71 46.41
C ALA A 2 6.13 -4.97 46.27
N ASN A 3 6.07 -3.69 46.66
CA ASN A 3 5.06 -2.76 46.17
C ASN A 3 5.56 -2.27 44.82
N CYS A 4 5.19 -2.95 43.74
CA CYS A 4 5.44 -2.44 42.40
C CYS A 4 4.09 -2.43 41.69
N LEU A 5 3.70 -1.25 41.17
CA LEU A 5 2.49 -0.94 40.38
C LEU A 5 1.25 -0.42 41.14
N GLY A 6 1.43 0.40 42.18
CA GLY A 6 0.35 1.16 42.83
C GLY A 6 0.00 2.49 42.15
N GLY A 7 0.19 2.61 40.83
CA GLY A 7 -0.11 3.82 40.05
C GLY A 7 -1.37 3.64 39.19
N GLY A 8 -2.14 4.71 39.00
CA GLY A 8 -3.27 4.70 38.06
C GLY A 8 -2.78 4.66 36.61
N VAL A 9 -3.52 3.99 35.73
CA VAL A 9 -3.27 4.00 34.28
C VAL A 9 -3.89 5.26 33.69
N SER A 10 -3.08 6.10 33.05
CA SER A 10 -3.54 7.30 32.36
C SER A 10 -3.84 7.03 30.89
N PHE A 11 -4.44 8.02 30.21
CA PHE A 11 -4.61 7.98 28.75
C PHE A 11 -3.25 7.92 28.03
N ASP A 12 -2.26 8.68 28.51
CA ASP A 12 -0.93 8.74 27.89
C ASP A 12 -0.21 7.38 27.99
N ASP A 13 -0.39 6.64 29.08
CA ASP A 13 0.17 5.28 29.22
C ASP A 13 -0.41 4.32 28.18
N LEU A 14 -1.72 4.40 27.95
CA LEU A 14 -2.41 3.59 26.95
C LEU A 14 -2.03 3.99 25.53
N LEU A 15 -1.93 5.30 25.26
CA LEU A 15 -1.52 5.83 23.96
C LEU A 15 -0.08 5.41 23.64
N TRP A 16 0.84 5.57 24.59
CA TRP A 16 2.23 5.15 24.43
C TRP A 16 2.32 3.64 24.18
N ALA A 17 1.64 2.83 24.98
CA ALA A 17 1.65 1.37 24.83
C ALA A 17 1.10 0.94 23.47
N ARG A 18 0.03 1.60 22.99
CA ARG A 18 -0.56 1.34 21.68
C ARG A 18 0.40 1.72 20.55
N CYS A 19 0.97 2.93 20.58
CA CYS A 19 1.93 3.38 19.57
C CYS A 19 3.17 2.50 19.53
N LEU A 20 3.69 2.07 20.68
CA LEU A 20 4.81 1.13 20.75
C LEU A 20 4.45 -0.19 20.05
N PHE A 21 3.28 -0.76 20.38
CA PHE A 21 2.89 -2.05 19.82
C PHE A 21 2.64 -1.95 18.31
N ASP A 22 1.92 -0.93 17.83
CA ASP A 22 1.62 -0.75 16.41
C ASP A 22 2.89 -0.53 15.57
N SER A 23 3.87 0.21 16.09
CA SER A 23 5.08 0.57 15.35
C SER A 23 6.23 -0.45 15.42
N ARG A 24 6.21 -1.38 16.39
CA ARG A 24 7.36 -2.27 16.69
C ARG A 24 7.05 -3.75 16.76
N ALA A 25 5.77 -4.14 16.84
CA ALA A 25 5.44 -5.56 16.93
C ALA A 25 5.70 -6.30 15.61
N VAL A 26 6.26 -7.49 15.72
CA VAL A 26 6.47 -8.40 14.59
C VAL A 26 5.46 -9.53 14.63
N SER A 27 5.01 -9.98 13.45
CA SER A 27 4.13 -11.13 13.32
C SER A 27 4.93 -12.35 12.85
N LEU A 28 4.86 -13.43 13.63
CA LEU A 28 5.60 -14.66 13.40
C LEU A 28 4.66 -15.84 13.25
N GLU A 29 4.96 -16.73 12.32
CA GLU A 29 4.38 -18.06 12.30
C GLU A 29 5.20 -19.02 13.16
N ILE A 30 4.59 -19.58 14.20
CA ILE A 30 5.22 -20.55 15.10
C ILE A 30 4.52 -21.90 14.88
N LYS A 31 5.17 -22.78 14.11
CA LYS A 31 4.69 -24.15 13.90
C LYS A 31 5.08 -25.00 15.09
N ALA A 32 4.12 -25.56 15.83
CA ALA A 32 4.39 -26.42 16.97
C ALA A 32 5.30 -27.61 16.56
N ALA A 33 6.51 -27.66 17.11
CA ALA A 33 7.46 -28.72 16.81
C ALA A 33 7.40 -29.85 17.85
N GLY A 34 6.87 -31.01 17.45
CA GLY A 34 7.13 -32.31 18.09
C GLY A 34 6.54 -32.56 19.50
N PRO A 35 6.61 -33.82 19.98
CA PRO A 35 5.88 -34.31 21.16
C PRO A 35 6.33 -33.70 22.50
N HIS A 36 7.50 -33.04 22.56
CA HIS A 36 8.02 -32.42 23.79
C HIS A 36 7.38 -31.07 24.11
N ILE A 37 6.67 -30.45 23.17
CA ILE A 37 6.07 -29.12 23.28
C ILE A 37 4.52 -29.20 23.34
N ALA A 38 3.97 -30.38 23.03
CA ALA A 38 2.52 -30.65 22.97
C ALA A 38 1.76 -30.50 24.30
N GLY A 39 2.46 -30.42 25.44
CA GLY A 39 1.84 -30.22 26.76
C GLY A 39 1.59 -28.75 27.12
N VAL A 40 2.43 -27.83 26.63
CA VAL A 40 2.40 -26.40 27.01
C VAL A 40 1.82 -25.52 25.89
N PHE A 41 1.98 -25.93 24.63
CA PHE A 41 1.62 -25.10 23.47
C PHE A 41 0.40 -25.59 22.66
N LYS A 42 -0.40 -26.52 23.20
CA LYS A 42 -1.61 -27.05 22.54
C LYS A 42 -2.69 -25.99 22.22
N GLN A 43 -2.52 -24.75 22.69
CA GLN A 43 -3.46 -23.64 22.54
C GLN A 43 -2.84 -22.38 21.92
N PHE A 44 -1.57 -22.40 21.50
CA PHE A 44 -1.00 -21.21 20.88
C PHE A 44 -1.46 -21.09 19.41
N PRO A 45 -1.94 -19.91 18.99
CA PRO A 45 -2.24 -19.68 17.59
C PRO A 45 -0.97 -19.88 16.75
N SER A 46 -1.13 -20.42 15.54
CA SER A 46 -0.03 -20.61 14.59
C SER A 46 0.67 -19.29 14.22
N ARG A 47 0.00 -18.16 14.44
CA ARG A 47 0.53 -16.81 14.25
C ARG A 47 0.53 -16.06 15.58
N VAL A 48 1.68 -15.52 15.96
CA VAL A 48 1.86 -14.71 17.18
C VAL A 48 2.34 -13.33 16.79
N VAL A 49 1.83 -12.29 17.45
CA VAL A 49 2.33 -10.93 17.34
C VAL A 49 3.03 -10.58 18.64
N CYS A 50 4.29 -10.16 18.57
CA CYS A 50 5.11 -9.89 19.75
C CYS A 50 6.08 -8.74 19.52
N LEU A 51 6.50 -8.10 20.63
CA LEU A 51 7.68 -7.24 20.63
C LEU A 51 8.93 -8.12 20.69
N ALA A 52 9.87 -7.89 19.78
CA ALA A 52 11.12 -8.62 19.69
C ALA A 52 12.29 -7.66 19.89
N PRO A 53 12.88 -7.60 21.10
CA PRO A 53 14.03 -6.76 21.36
C PRO A 53 15.15 -7.00 20.33
N GLU A 54 15.90 -5.95 20.01
CA GLU A 54 16.95 -5.91 18.98
C GLU A 54 16.41 -5.90 17.55
N VAL A 55 15.44 -6.76 17.23
CA VAL A 55 14.80 -6.79 15.91
C VAL A 55 13.93 -5.55 15.69
N ASP A 56 13.25 -5.10 16.75
CA ASP A 56 12.43 -3.89 16.74
C ASP A 56 13.24 -2.60 16.54
N LEU A 57 14.56 -2.64 16.64
CA LEU A 57 15.45 -1.51 16.35
C LEU A 57 15.79 -1.36 14.86
N LEU A 58 15.54 -2.38 14.05
CA LEU A 58 15.83 -2.36 12.61
C LEU A 58 14.83 -1.46 11.90
N ASN A 59 15.30 -0.39 11.25
CA ASN A 59 14.46 0.54 10.52
C ASN A 59 13.92 -0.06 9.21
N HIS A 60 12.92 0.62 8.63
CA HIS A 60 12.33 0.28 7.35
C HIS A 60 13.24 0.70 6.18
N SER A 61 13.35 -0.17 5.18
CA SER A 61 13.73 0.18 3.81
C SER A 61 12.94 -0.69 2.84
N SER A 62 12.40 -0.10 1.78
CA SER A 62 11.71 -0.83 0.70
C SER A 62 12.65 -1.79 -0.04
N SER A 63 13.95 -1.51 -0.02
CA SER A 63 15.03 -2.37 -0.53
C SER A 63 15.84 -3.03 0.59
N GLY A 64 15.24 -3.19 1.77
CA GLY A 64 15.89 -3.71 2.98
C GLY A 64 16.72 -4.96 2.71
N ALA A 65 17.91 -5.01 3.30
CA ALA A 65 18.87 -6.09 3.08
C ALA A 65 18.55 -7.36 3.88
N CYS A 66 17.56 -7.31 4.78
CA CYS A 66 17.11 -8.45 5.57
C CYS A 66 15.95 -9.20 4.90
N ALA A 67 15.96 -10.52 5.03
CA ALA A 67 14.81 -11.37 4.76
C ALA A 67 13.72 -11.14 5.82
N PRO A 68 12.44 -11.45 5.53
CA PRO A 68 11.37 -11.41 6.52
C PRO A 68 11.72 -12.25 7.76
N PRO A 69 11.50 -11.72 8.99
CA PRO A 69 11.75 -12.46 10.22
C PRO A 69 10.95 -13.76 10.26
N TYR A 70 11.56 -14.83 10.77
CA TYR A 70 10.89 -16.12 10.96
C TYR A 70 11.27 -16.76 12.28
N PHE A 71 10.49 -17.74 12.74
CA PHE A 71 10.80 -18.49 13.96
C PHE A 71 11.50 -19.81 13.61
N ASP A 72 12.74 -19.98 14.06
CA ASP A 72 13.47 -21.24 13.96
C ASP A 72 13.07 -22.14 15.14
N ASN A 73 12.34 -23.22 14.84
CA ASN A 73 11.87 -24.17 15.84
C ASN A 73 13.00 -24.96 16.53
N GLN A 74 14.10 -25.23 15.85
CA GLN A 74 15.22 -25.99 16.42
C GLN A 74 15.99 -25.11 17.41
N ARG A 75 16.27 -23.87 17.02
CA ARG A 75 16.95 -22.88 17.88
C ARG A 75 16.01 -22.26 18.92
N ARG A 76 14.69 -22.39 18.72
CA ARG A 76 13.61 -21.73 19.48
C ARG A 76 13.83 -20.21 19.57
N ALA A 77 14.15 -19.60 18.43
CA ALA A 77 14.50 -18.20 18.35
C ALA A 77 13.85 -17.55 17.13
N LEU A 78 13.54 -16.26 17.25
CA LEU A 78 13.29 -15.41 16.09
C LEU A 78 14.63 -15.20 15.37
N VAL A 79 14.64 -15.45 14.07
CA VAL A 79 15.81 -15.27 13.22
C VAL A 79 15.51 -14.21 12.16
N VAL A 80 16.46 -13.30 11.98
CA VAL A 80 16.52 -12.35 10.88
C VAL A 80 17.82 -12.62 10.13
N GLU A 81 17.72 -12.91 8.84
CA GLU A 81 18.87 -13.20 7.99
C GLU A 81 19.07 -12.07 6.97
N LEU A 82 20.31 -11.86 6.53
CA LEU A 82 20.59 -10.97 5.41
C LEU A 82 20.22 -11.68 4.09
N ALA A 83 19.36 -11.04 3.31
CA ALA A 83 19.04 -11.40 1.94
C ALA A 83 20.04 -10.80 0.93
N ALA A 84 20.84 -9.81 1.33
CA ALA A 84 21.86 -9.19 0.50
C ALA A 84 23.13 -8.83 1.31
N PRO A 85 24.31 -8.73 0.67
CA PRO A 85 25.53 -8.27 1.33
C PRO A 85 25.37 -6.84 1.85
N VAL A 86 25.76 -6.61 3.11
CA VAL A 86 25.77 -5.28 3.72
C VAL A 86 27.20 -4.83 3.97
N ARG A 87 27.54 -3.61 3.57
CA ARG A 87 28.87 -3.03 3.79
C ARG A 87 29.05 -2.74 5.28
N ARG A 88 30.24 -3.00 5.81
CA ARG A 88 30.59 -2.62 7.19
C ARG A 88 30.37 -1.12 7.40
N GLY A 89 29.63 -0.79 8.46
CA GLY A 89 29.27 0.59 8.80
C GLY A 89 27.99 1.11 8.16
N SER A 90 27.36 0.32 7.28
CA SER A 90 26.01 0.60 6.79
C SER A 90 24.96 0.15 7.80
N GLU A 91 23.84 0.87 7.81
CA GLU A 91 22.64 0.48 8.52
C GLU A 91 22.06 -0.82 7.95
N VAL A 92 21.50 -1.66 8.83
CA VAL A 92 20.78 -2.87 8.46
C VAL A 92 19.29 -2.59 8.64
N CYS A 93 18.53 -2.72 7.55
CA CYS A 93 17.10 -2.41 7.52
C CYS A 93 16.27 -3.64 7.17
N LEU A 94 15.07 -3.72 7.74
CA LEU A 94 14.00 -4.63 7.33
C LEU A 94 13.13 -3.97 6.26
N SER A 95 12.47 -4.77 5.43
CA SER A 95 11.24 -4.32 4.78
C SER A 95 10.08 -4.65 5.70
N TYR A 96 9.32 -3.64 6.11
CA TYR A 96 8.10 -3.82 6.92
C TYR A 96 6.92 -4.33 6.07
N GLY A 97 7.12 -4.49 4.77
CA GLY A 97 6.12 -4.90 3.79
C GLY A 97 5.78 -3.80 2.79
N PRO A 98 4.93 -4.10 1.81
CA PRO A 98 4.54 -3.20 0.73
C PRO A 98 3.46 -2.19 1.19
N LEU A 99 3.77 -1.43 2.24
CA LEU A 99 2.88 -0.46 2.87
C LEU A 99 2.92 0.89 2.15
N GLN A 100 1.77 1.56 2.05
CA GLN A 100 1.68 2.94 1.57
C GLN A 100 2.23 3.92 2.60
N SER A 101 2.59 5.12 2.15
CA SER A 101 3.12 6.19 2.99
C SER A 101 2.14 6.62 4.07
N TRP A 102 0.82 6.58 3.81
CA TRP A 102 -0.18 6.86 4.84
C TRP A 102 -0.23 5.75 5.92
N GLU A 103 -0.02 4.48 5.54
CA GLU A 103 0.04 3.35 6.48
C GLU A 103 1.29 3.47 7.37
N LEU A 104 2.44 3.80 6.76
CA LEU A 104 3.68 4.05 7.49
C LEU A 104 3.56 5.25 8.43
N LEU A 105 2.91 6.33 8.00
CA LEU A 105 2.72 7.51 8.84
C LEU A 105 1.80 7.20 10.02
N PHE A 106 0.69 6.50 9.77
CA PHE A 106 -0.33 6.25 10.79
C PHE A 106 0.09 5.19 11.82
N TYR A 107 0.70 4.10 11.38
CA TYR A 107 1.06 2.97 12.25
C TYR A 107 2.50 2.98 12.74
N TYR A 108 3.42 3.60 11.99
CA TYR A 108 4.85 3.62 12.31
C TYR A 108 5.42 5.02 12.58
N GLY A 109 4.65 6.08 12.34
CA GLY A 109 5.03 7.45 12.68
C GLY A 109 6.05 8.09 11.75
N PHE A 110 6.23 7.59 10.52
CA PHE A 110 7.13 8.18 9.52
C PHE A 110 6.57 8.10 8.10
N CYS A 111 7.00 9.00 7.22
CA CYS A 111 6.60 9.02 5.81
C CYS A 111 7.86 9.02 4.93
N PRO A 112 8.11 7.99 4.10
CA PRO A 112 9.23 8.00 3.17
C PRO A 112 9.07 9.07 2.09
N GLU A 113 10.17 9.68 1.64
CA GLU A 113 10.14 10.68 0.55
C GLU A 113 9.68 10.11 -0.79
N ALA A 114 10.08 8.88 -1.12
CA ALA A 114 9.74 8.20 -2.36
C ALA A 114 9.42 6.72 -2.09
N ASN A 115 8.16 6.44 -1.72
CA ASN A 115 7.71 5.08 -1.43
C ASN A 115 7.26 4.36 -2.72
N PRO A 116 7.94 3.28 -3.16
CA PRO A 116 7.54 2.54 -4.36
C PRO A 116 6.23 1.76 -4.22
N HIS A 117 5.68 1.68 -3.00
CA HIS A 117 4.43 0.98 -2.70
C HIS A 117 3.22 1.91 -2.61
N ASP A 118 3.43 3.22 -2.77
CA ASP A 118 2.31 4.15 -2.85
C ASP A 118 1.43 3.85 -4.05
N ARG A 119 0.12 3.97 -3.80
CA ARG A 119 -0.92 3.77 -4.80
C ARG A 119 -2.09 4.68 -4.51
N PHE A 120 -2.72 5.17 -5.56
CA PHE A 120 -3.98 5.90 -5.45
C PHE A 120 -5.08 5.04 -6.05
N ILE A 121 -6.11 4.73 -5.28
CA ILE A 121 -7.23 3.90 -5.73
C ILE A 121 -8.26 4.81 -6.37
N ILE A 122 -8.61 4.51 -7.61
CA ILE A 122 -9.67 5.15 -8.38
C ILE A 122 -10.80 4.14 -8.50
N ASN A 123 -12.01 4.60 -8.17
CA ASN A 123 -13.23 3.86 -8.47
C ASN A 123 -13.89 4.51 -9.68
N VAL A 124 -14.12 3.72 -10.71
CA VAL A 124 -14.84 4.15 -11.90
C VAL A 124 -16.29 3.73 -11.75
N ASP A 125 -17.16 4.70 -11.52
CA ASP A 125 -18.59 4.45 -11.42
C ASP A 125 -19.18 4.13 -12.80
N LEU A 126 -20.09 3.16 -12.82
CA LEU A 126 -20.84 2.80 -14.02
C LEU A 126 -21.94 3.84 -14.25
N PRO A 127 -22.04 4.45 -15.45
CA PRO A 127 -23.10 5.40 -15.75
C PRO A 127 -24.48 4.72 -15.71
N ASP A 128 -25.51 5.45 -15.28
CA ASP A 128 -26.90 4.98 -15.31
C ASP A 128 -27.52 5.27 -16.68
N ASP A 129 -27.05 4.55 -17.72
CA ASP A 129 -27.46 4.72 -19.12
C ASP A 129 -28.08 3.46 -19.74
N GLU A 130 -28.86 3.65 -20.82
CA GLU A 130 -29.37 2.54 -21.62
C GLU A 130 -28.20 1.81 -22.29
N GLY A 131 -27.87 0.61 -21.78
CA GLY A 131 -26.76 -0.21 -22.28
C GLY A 131 -25.73 -0.59 -21.21
N ILE A 132 -25.80 -0.01 -20.01
CA ILE A 132 -24.83 -0.29 -18.95
C ILE A 132 -24.79 -1.77 -18.54
N ALA A 133 -25.94 -2.46 -18.53
CA ALA A 133 -26.01 -3.88 -18.18
C ALA A 133 -25.17 -4.76 -19.13
N GLU A 134 -25.13 -4.41 -20.42
CA GLU A 134 -24.30 -5.14 -21.40
C GLU A 134 -22.82 -4.86 -21.15
N LYS A 135 -22.46 -3.61 -20.88
CA LYS A 135 -21.09 -3.20 -20.54
C LYS A 135 -20.60 -3.87 -19.26
N GLU A 136 -21.44 -3.97 -18.23
CA GLU A 136 -21.13 -4.67 -16.97
C GLU A 136 -20.84 -6.15 -17.22
N VAL A 137 -21.64 -6.81 -18.06
CA VAL A 137 -21.39 -8.21 -18.46
C VAL A 137 -20.04 -8.33 -19.16
N VAL A 138 -19.69 -7.41 -20.07
CA VAL A 138 -18.38 -7.41 -20.73
C VAL A 138 -17.24 -7.23 -19.72
N LEU A 139 -17.35 -6.26 -18.80
CA LEU A 139 -16.34 -6.05 -17.75
C LEU A 139 -16.13 -7.32 -16.92
N GLN A 140 -17.20 -7.98 -16.49
CA GLN A 140 -17.15 -9.20 -15.69
C GLN A 140 -16.55 -10.38 -16.48
N LEU A 141 -16.99 -10.61 -17.72
CA LEU A 141 -16.49 -11.71 -18.56
C LEU A 141 -15.02 -11.54 -18.93
N GLN A 142 -14.56 -10.30 -19.10
CA GLN A 142 -13.17 -9.96 -19.45
C GLN A 142 -12.27 -9.74 -18.22
N GLY A 143 -12.83 -9.88 -17.01
CA GLY A 143 -12.11 -9.67 -15.75
C GLY A 143 -11.52 -8.25 -15.60
N ILE A 144 -12.22 -7.25 -16.13
CA ILE A 144 -11.81 -5.84 -16.06
C ILE A 144 -12.42 -5.23 -14.79
N PRO A 145 -11.60 -4.82 -13.80
CA PRO A 145 -12.11 -4.21 -12.57
C PRO A 145 -12.45 -2.72 -12.76
N THR A 146 -13.39 -2.22 -11.96
CA THR A 146 -13.71 -0.78 -11.85
C THR A 146 -12.98 -0.08 -10.70
N GLU A 147 -12.43 -0.84 -9.75
CA GLU A 147 -11.49 -0.37 -8.75
C GLU A 147 -10.06 -0.57 -9.25
N LEU A 148 -9.33 0.53 -9.46
CA LEU A 148 -8.05 0.54 -10.16
C LEU A 148 -7.00 1.28 -9.33
N ALA A 149 -5.79 0.73 -9.27
CA ALA A 149 -4.67 1.34 -8.55
C ALA A 149 -3.73 2.08 -9.51
N LEU A 150 -3.67 3.40 -9.39
CA LEU A 150 -2.59 4.20 -9.97
C LEU A 150 -1.33 4.09 -9.12
N ARG A 151 -0.18 3.97 -9.77
CA ARG A 151 1.12 3.94 -9.08
C ARG A 151 1.99 5.09 -9.57
N PRO A 152 2.73 5.75 -8.67
CA PRO A 152 3.72 6.74 -9.08
C PRO A 152 4.81 6.04 -9.90
N GLY A 153 5.18 6.64 -11.02
CA GLY A 153 6.15 6.10 -11.95
C GLY A 153 6.62 7.15 -12.94
N PRO A 154 7.76 6.93 -13.61
CA PRO A 154 8.20 7.82 -14.67
C PRO A 154 7.17 7.85 -15.79
N VAL A 155 6.82 9.04 -16.28
CA VAL A 155 6.02 9.21 -17.49
C VAL A 155 6.88 8.74 -18.67
N GLN A 156 6.40 7.74 -19.39
CA GLN A 156 7.02 7.21 -20.61
C GLN A 156 6.02 7.28 -21.75
N VAL A 157 6.52 7.39 -22.99
CA VAL A 157 5.67 7.32 -24.18
C VAL A 157 5.16 5.88 -24.31
N ALA A 158 3.84 5.72 -24.40
CA ALA A 158 3.23 4.42 -24.54
C ALA A 158 3.29 3.92 -25.99
N GLU A 159 4.02 2.84 -26.22
CA GLU A 159 4.08 2.12 -27.51
C GLU A 159 3.37 0.74 -27.42
N SER A 160 2.98 0.35 -26.22
CA SER A 160 2.32 -0.91 -25.86
C SER A 160 1.65 -0.82 -24.49
N TRP A 161 0.84 -1.81 -24.14
CA TRP A 161 0.30 -2.01 -22.80
C TRP A 161 1.38 -1.99 -21.69
N ALA A 162 2.59 -2.46 -21.98
CA ALA A 162 3.69 -2.50 -21.02
C ALA A 162 4.35 -1.13 -20.77
N SER A 163 4.02 -0.12 -21.58
CA SER A 163 4.65 1.21 -21.58
C SER A 163 3.69 2.36 -21.25
N LEU A 164 2.50 2.07 -20.73
CA LEU A 164 1.52 3.08 -20.32
C LEU A 164 1.94 3.92 -19.08
N GLY A 165 3.14 3.69 -18.55
CA GLY A 165 3.70 4.46 -17.44
C GLY A 165 2.86 4.34 -16.17
N THR A 166 2.28 5.46 -15.74
CA THR A 166 1.46 5.57 -14.53
C THR A 166 0.04 5.05 -14.69
N LEU A 167 -0.46 4.94 -15.92
CA LEU A 167 -1.82 4.48 -16.21
C LEU A 167 -1.83 2.95 -16.27
N PRO A 168 -2.59 2.25 -15.41
CA PRO A 168 -2.66 0.81 -15.47
C PRO A 168 -3.40 0.38 -16.75
N PRO A 169 -2.94 -0.68 -17.45
CA PRO A 169 -3.63 -1.22 -18.63
C PRO A 169 -5.14 -1.41 -18.45
N GLN A 170 -5.53 -1.86 -17.26
CA GLN A 170 -6.93 -2.11 -16.93
C GLN A 170 -7.79 -0.84 -16.94
N LEU A 171 -7.21 0.36 -16.72
CA LEU A 171 -7.95 1.62 -16.78
C LEU A 171 -8.38 1.94 -18.21
N LEU A 172 -7.48 1.83 -19.19
CA LEU A 172 -7.85 2.03 -20.59
C LEU A 172 -8.82 0.94 -21.06
N ARG A 173 -8.64 -0.33 -20.67
CA ARG A 173 -9.61 -1.41 -20.96
C ARG A 173 -11.00 -1.09 -20.38
N CYS A 174 -11.06 -0.59 -19.16
CA CYS A 174 -12.30 -0.18 -18.51
C CYS A 174 -12.99 0.95 -19.30
N PHE A 175 -12.28 2.03 -19.60
CA PHE A 175 -12.83 3.17 -20.34
C PHE A 175 -13.23 2.80 -21.78
N ARG A 176 -12.50 1.90 -22.44
CA ARG A 176 -12.89 1.33 -23.74
C ARG A 176 -14.26 0.67 -23.70
N VAL A 177 -14.57 -0.11 -22.65
CA VAL A 177 -15.89 -0.72 -22.48
C VAL A 177 -16.96 0.33 -22.15
N LEU A 178 -16.61 1.35 -21.37
CA LEU A 178 -17.56 2.38 -20.97
C LEU A 178 -17.92 3.35 -22.10
N LEU A 179 -16.98 3.69 -22.97
CA LEU A 179 -17.17 4.69 -24.02
C LEU A 179 -17.38 4.07 -25.42
N GLY A 180 -16.87 2.86 -25.64
CA GLY A 180 -16.94 2.18 -26.93
C GLY A 180 -18.27 1.47 -27.19
N GLU A 181 -18.54 1.22 -28.47
CA GLU A 181 -19.67 0.38 -28.89
C GLU A 181 -19.27 -1.11 -28.80
N ILE A 182 -19.98 -1.89 -27.99
CA ILE A 182 -19.60 -3.26 -27.61
C ILE A 182 -19.33 -4.18 -28.83
N HIS A 183 -20.08 -3.99 -29.92
CA HIS A 183 -20.04 -4.88 -31.08
C HIS A 183 -18.80 -4.71 -31.98
N CYS A 184 -18.08 -3.57 -31.86
CA CYS A 184 -16.84 -3.31 -32.59
C CYS A 184 -15.61 -3.26 -31.68
N LEU A 185 -15.80 -3.52 -30.38
CA LEU A 185 -14.80 -3.34 -29.36
C LEU A 185 -13.82 -4.51 -29.29
N ASP A 186 -12.54 -4.22 -29.49
CA ASP A 186 -11.44 -5.09 -29.10
C ASP A 186 -10.73 -4.48 -27.88
N VAL A 187 -11.08 -4.98 -26.69
CA VAL A 187 -10.51 -4.49 -25.43
C VAL A 187 -9.02 -4.78 -25.29
N ASP A 188 -8.49 -5.77 -26.02
CA ASP A 188 -7.09 -6.22 -25.87
C ASP A 188 -6.17 -5.71 -26.99
N ALA A 189 -6.75 -5.08 -28.03
CA ALA A 189 -6.02 -4.39 -29.08
C ALA A 189 -4.96 -3.44 -28.49
N ALA A 190 -3.80 -3.35 -29.14
CA ALA A 190 -2.73 -2.47 -28.68
C ALA A 190 -3.22 -1.00 -28.61
N PRO A 191 -2.83 -0.23 -27.59
CA PRO A 191 -3.15 1.20 -27.53
C PRO A 191 -2.64 1.91 -28.79
N GLY A 192 -3.46 2.78 -29.38
CA GLY A 192 -3.12 3.52 -30.58
C GLY A 192 -3.18 2.70 -31.89
N ASP A 193 -3.69 1.47 -31.86
CA ASP A 193 -4.00 0.72 -33.09
C ASP A 193 -5.04 1.50 -33.92
N GLY A 194 -4.88 1.56 -35.24
CA GLY A 194 -5.65 2.45 -36.11
C GLY A 194 -7.16 2.25 -36.05
N ALA A 195 -7.64 1.05 -35.69
CA ALA A 195 -9.07 0.79 -35.46
C ALA A 195 -9.57 1.34 -34.11
N MET A 196 -8.72 1.37 -33.09
CA MET A 196 -9.06 1.82 -31.72
C MET A 196 -8.58 3.23 -31.41
N LEU A 197 -7.78 3.86 -32.27
CA LEU A 197 -7.11 5.14 -32.01
C LEU A 197 -8.09 6.25 -31.60
N GLU A 198 -9.22 6.38 -32.30
CA GLU A 198 -10.22 7.41 -31.98
C GLU A 198 -10.86 7.17 -30.61
N LEU A 199 -11.19 5.92 -30.29
CA LEU A 199 -11.72 5.54 -28.98
C LEU A 199 -10.68 5.73 -27.88
N ASP A 200 -9.41 5.39 -28.13
CA ASP A 200 -8.32 5.56 -27.18
C ASP A 200 -8.11 7.03 -26.82
N LEU A 201 -8.19 7.94 -27.79
CA LEU A 201 -8.11 9.38 -27.55
C LEU A 201 -9.28 9.85 -26.67
N GLN A 202 -10.50 9.42 -26.95
CA GLN A 202 -11.68 9.73 -26.12
C GLN A 202 -11.54 9.17 -24.69
N CYS A 203 -11.00 7.95 -24.56
CA CYS A 203 -10.72 7.36 -23.25
C CYS A 203 -9.67 8.18 -22.47
N LEU A 204 -8.62 8.64 -23.14
CA LEU A 204 -7.58 9.45 -22.51
C LEU A 204 -8.12 10.82 -22.06
N GLU A 205 -8.95 11.48 -22.87
CA GLU A 205 -9.62 12.73 -22.48
C GLU A 205 -10.50 12.51 -21.24
N ALA A 206 -11.33 11.45 -21.23
CA ALA A 206 -12.18 11.14 -20.09
C ALA A 206 -11.39 10.74 -18.83
N ILE A 207 -10.26 10.04 -18.98
CA ILE A 207 -9.35 9.73 -17.88
C ILE A 207 -8.71 11.02 -17.36
N GLU A 208 -8.26 11.92 -18.23
CA GLU A 208 -7.69 13.22 -17.83
C GLU A 208 -8.70 14.04 -17.03
N ASP A 209 -9.93 14.18 -17.52
CA ASP A 209 -11.02 14.88 -16.83
C ASP A 209 -11.30 14.27 -15.46
N LEU A 210 -11.34 12.94 -15.36
CA LEU A 210 -11.50 12.24 -14.08
C LEU A 210 -10.35 12.59 -13.13
N LEU A 211 -9.10 12.50 -13.57
CA LEU A 211 -7.94 12.77 -12.71
C LEU A 211 -7.87 14.23 -12.27
N VAL A 212 -8.20 15.17 -13.16
CA VAL A 212 -8.28 16.60 -12.85
C VAL A 212 -9.36 16.86 -11.80
N SER A 213 -10.54 16.26 -11.97
CA SER A 213 -11.65 16.43 -11.01
C SER A 213 -11.33 15.86 -9.62
N LEU A 214 -10.54 14.78 -9.54
CA LEU A 214 -10.06 14.22 -8.28
C LEU A 214 -8.98 15.09 -7.61
N LEU A 215 -8.20 15.82 -8.41
CA LEU A 215 -7.12 16.68 -7.95
C LEU A 215 -7.63 18.05 -7.46
N GLU A 216 -8.68 18.60 -8.07
CA GLU A 216 -9.19 19.94 -7.78
C GLU A 216 -9.56 20.16 -6.29
N PRO A 217 -10.26 19.25 -5.58
CA PRO A 217 -10.52 19.38 -4.15
C PRO A 217 -9.25 19.39 -3.30
N LEU A 218 -8.21 18.67 -3.73
CA LEU A 218 -6.94 18.61 -3.00
C LEU A 218 -6.16 19.91 -3.17
N LEU A 219 -6.08 20.43 -4.40
CA LEU A 219 -5.39 21.70 -4.68
C LEU A 219 -6.09 22.89 -4.02
N THR A 220 -7.41 22.90 -3.97
CA THR A 220 -8.19 23.94 -3.27
C THR A 220 -8.10 23.82 -1.75
N ALA A 221 -7.85 22.61 -1.23
CA ALA A 221 -7.59 22.38 0.19
C ALA A 221 -6.15 22.70 0.64
N VAL A 222 -5.17 22.78 -0.28
CA VAL A 222 -3.83 23.26 0.05
C VAL A 222 -3.94 24.75 0.40
N PRO A 223 -3.72 25.15 1.66
CA PRO A 223 -3.92 26.53 2.05
C PRO A 223 -2.79 27.37 1.45
N GLY A 224 -3.07 28.03 0.33
CA GLY A 224 -2.31 29.20 -0.14
C GLY A 224 -2.54 30.43 0.76
N GLY A 225 -2.61 30.23 2.08
CA GLY A 225 -2.89 31.28 3.08
C GLY A 225 -4.02 30.97 4.09
N GLY A 226 -4.57 29.76 4.15
CA GLY A 226 -5.56 29.35 5.15
C GLY A 226 -4.94 29.02 6.51
N GLU A 227 -5.78 28.99 7.57
CA GLU A 227 -5.34 28.58 8.91
C GLU A 227 -4.67 27.20 8.84
N PRO A 228 -3.47 27.07 9.44
CA PRO A 228 -2.76 25.83 9.36
C PRO A 228 -3.55 24.70 10.05
N PRO A 229 -3.45 23.45 9.56
CA PRO A 229 -4.20 22.34 10.13
C PRO A 229 -3.88 22.17 11.63
N PHE A 230 -4.80 21.60 12.40
CA PHE A 230 -4.70 21.51 13.87
C PHE A 230 -3.38 20.89 14.40
N TRP A 231 -2.69 20.08 13.61
CA TRP A 231 -1.41 19.47 13.95
C TRP A 231 -0.19 20.39 13.70
N TRP A 232 -0.35 21.46 12.92
CA TRP A 232 0.73 22.36 12.49
C TRP A 232 1.40 23.14 13.62
N PRO A 233 0.72 23.65 14.67
CA PRO A 233 1.41 24.29 15.78
C PRO A 233 2.39 23.35 16.51
N LEU A 234 2.15 22.05 16.45
CA LEU A 234 2.98 21.04 17.12
C LEU A 234 4.17 20.60 16.25
N TYR A 235 3.97 20.46 14.93
CA TYR A 235 4.95 19.82 14.04
C TYR A 235 5.32 20.62 12.78
N GLY A 236 4.60 21.70 12.46
CA GLY A 236 4.74 22.45 11.20
C GLY A 236 6.11 23.09 10.99
N HIS A 237 6.81 23.45 12.08
CA HIS A 237 8.18 23.97 12.01
C HIS A 237 9.23 22.94 11.56
N ARG A 238 8.88 21.64 11.52
CA ARG A 238 9.76 20.55 11.06
C ARG A 238 9.55 20.14 9.61
N ILE A 239 8.55 20.69 8.94
CA ILE A 239 8.17 20.36 7.55
C ILE A 239 8.66 21.45 6.57
N GLN A 240 9.55 22.34 7.01
CA GLN A 240 10.20 23.36 6.17
C GLN A 240 11.53 22.88 5.63
#